data_AF-A0AA35S6Z2-F1
#
_entry.id   AF-A0AA35S6Z2-F1
#
_cell.length_a   1.000
_cell.length_b   1.000
_cell.length_c   1.000
_cell.angle_alpha   90.00
_cell.angle_beta   90.00
_cell.angle_gamma   90.00
#
_symmetry.space_group_name_H-M   'P 1'
#
loop_
_entity.id
_entity.type
_entity.pdbx_description
1 polymer ?
#
loop_
_entity_poly.entity_id
_entity_poly.type
_entity_poly.pdbx_seq_one_letter_code
_entity_poly.pdbx_strand_id
1 'polypeptide(L)'
;MRVERIGRLWYVILPDEAPALLTVGYARVSSHEQKPQLEPQANRLWAYAGQNGIALDRVVSEVASGLNDRRPKLRRLLADPKVGTILVEHRDRLARFGVGMVDAMLQARGGRLLVIEDNEVDDDLVRDMTEILTCFCARLYGRRSAANRARRALSIAQE
;
A
#
# COMPACT_ATOMS: atom_id res chain seq x y z
N MET A 1 -1.17 8.97 32.71
CA MET A 1 -1.14 10.24 33.45
C MET A 1 -0.85 9.92 34.90
N ARG A 2 0.31 10.35 35.41
CA ARG A 2 0.65 10.28 36.83
C ARG A 2 0.72 11.71 37.35
N VAL A 3 0.08 11.97 38.48
CA VAL A 3 0.16 13.28 39.13
C VAL A 3 1.12 13.14 40.30
N GLU A 4 2.16 13.96 40.33
CA GLU A 4 3.11 14.02 41.44
C GLU A 4 3.04 15.38 42.12
N ARG A 5 3.24 15.38 43.43
CA ARG A 5 3.23 16.58 44.25
C ARG A 5 4.65 16.86 44.74
N ILE A 6 5.21 17.98 44.30
CA ILE A 6 6.50 18.48 44.77
C ILE A 6 6.23 19.78 45.52
N GLY A 7 6.26 19.71 46.85
CA GLY A 7 5.92 20.82 47.74
C GLY A 7 4.43 21.21 47.68
N ARG A 8 4.15 22.47 47.29
CA ARG A 8 2.78 23.01 47.12
C ARG A 8 2.27 22.95 45.69
N LEU A 9 3.11 22.52 44.74
CA LEU A 9 2.78 22.45 43.33
C LEU A 9 2.41 21.02 42.93
N TRP A 10 1.39 20.94 42.09
CA TRP A 10 0.95 19.70 41.46
C TRP A 10 1.52 19.65 40.05
N TYR A 11 2.26 18.59 39.76
CA TYR A 11 2.82 18.33 38.44
C TYR A 11 2.01 17.21 37.79
N VAL A 12 1.46 17.50 36.61
CA VAL A 12 0.85 16.50 35.74
C VAL A 12 1.97 15.97 34.84
N ILE A 13 2.45 14.76 35.12
CA ILE A 13 3.44 14.10 34.27
C ILE A 13 2.66 13.59 33.06
N LEU A 14 2.81 14.32 31.95
CA LEU A 14 2.44 13.85 30.62
C LEU A 14 3.41 12.71 30.26
N PRO A 15 2.93 11.61 29.66
CA PRO A 15 3.83 10.56 29.18
C PRO A 15 4.87 11.17 28.23
N ASP A 16 6.13 10.81 28.46
CA ASP A 16 7.33 11.50 27.92
C ASP A 16 7.53 11.30 26.41
N GLU A 17 6.83 10.34 25.80
CA GLU A 17 6.88 10.09 24.36
C GLU A 17 5.50 9.67 23.86
N ALA A 18 5.07 10.29 22.75
CA ALA A 18 4.03 9.67 21.92
C ALA A 18 4.53 8.28 21.51
N PRO A 19 3.69 7.24 21.54
CA PRO A 19 4.13 5.89 21.20
C PRO A 19 4.79 5.89 19.82
N ALA A 20 5.98 5.29 19.72
CA ALA A 20 6.68 5.14 18.45
C ALA A 20 5.73 4.53 17.41
N LEU A 21 5.53 5.24 16.31
CA LEU A 21 4.67 4.76 15.23
C LEU A 21 5.35 3.57 14.54
N LEU A 22 4.55 2.57 14.22
CA LEU A 22 4.99 1.35 13.56
C LEU A 22 5.41 1.64 12.12
N THR A 23 6.48 0.98 11.68
CA THR A 23 6.88 0.89 10.29
C THR A 23 6.48 -0.49 9.76
N VAL A 24 5.60 -0.53 8.77
CA VAL A 24 5.04 -1.77 8.25
C VAL A 24 5.35 -1.90 6.77
N GLY A 25 5.89 -3.05 6.38
CA GLY A 25 6.07 -3.40 4.98
C GLY A 25 4.75 -3.84 4.36
N TYR A 26 4.49 -3.47 3.11
CA TYR A 26 3.32 -3.95 2.37
C TYR A 26 3.77 -4.60 1.06
N ALA A 27 3.42 -5.88 0.91
CA ALA A 27 3.70 -6.70 -0.26
C ALA A 27 2.39 -7.06 -0.96
N ARG A 28 2.36 -6.97 -2.30
CA ARG A 28 1.16 -7.18 -3.10
C ARG A 28 1.49 -7.83 -4.42
N VAL A 29 0.72 -8.86 -4.74
CA VAL A 29 0.62 -9.40 -6.10
C VAL A 29 -0.83 -9.36 -6.54
N SER A 30 -1.07 -9.40 -7.85
CA SER A 30 -2.40 -9.17 -8.38
C SER A 30 -3.22 -10.45 -8.58
N SER A 31 -2.57 -11.59 -8.79
CA SER A 31 -3.25 -12.89 -8.94
C SER A 31 -2.75 -13.93 -7.94
N HIS A 32 -3.56 -14.97 -7.73
CA HIS A 32 -3.18 -16.10 -6.87
C HIS A 32 -2.01 -16.91 -7.44
N GLU A 33 -1.84 -16.91 -8.77
CA GLU A 33 -0.71 -17.55 -9.46
C GLU A 33 0.61 -16.88 -9.11
N GLN A 34 0.59 -15.56 -8.90
CA GLN A 34 1.75 -14.76 -8.48
C GLN A 34 2.04 -14.88 -6.97
N LYS A 35 1.21 -15.59 -6.19
CA LYS A 35 1.39 -15.72 -4.73
C LYS A 35 2.80 -16.16 -4.30
N PRO A 36 3.52 -17.04 -5.01
CA PRO A 36 4.91 -17.40 -4.66
C PRO A 36 5.88 -16.20 -4.69
N GLN A 37 5.54 -15.10 -5.37
CA GLN A 37 6.38 -13.90 -5.45
C GLN A 37 6.27 -13.00 -4.19
N LEU A 38 5.25 -13.20 -3.35
CA LEU A 38 5.02 -12.38 -2.15
C LEU A 38 6.13 -12.54 -1.11
N GLU A 39 6.66 -13.75 -0.94
CA GLU A 39 7.72 -14.03 0.04
C GLU A 39 9.06 -13.41 -0.39
N PRO A 40 9.55 -13.60 -1.64
CA PRO A 40 10.69 -12.85 -2.16
C PRO A 40 10.53 -11.33 -2.02
N GLN A 41 9.35 -10.79 -2.31
CA GLN A 41 9.06 -9.37 -2.14
C GLN A 41 9.16 -8.93 -0.67
N ALA A 42 8.54 -9.67 0.26
CA ALA A 42 8.64 -9.39 1.69
C ALA A 42 10.09 -9.42 2.19
N ASN A 43 10.89 -10.37 1.71
CA ASN A 43 12.31 -10.48 2.06
C ASN A 43 13.12 -9.27 1.58
N ARG A 44 12.81 -8.72 0.40
CA ARG A 44 13.43 -7.47 -0.08
C ARG A 44 13.06 -6.27 0.78
N LEU A 45 11.82 -6.19 1.28
CA LEU A 45 11.43 -5.15 2.26
C LEU A 45 12.25 -5.26 3.56
N TRP A 46 12.41 -6.47 4.09
CA TRP A 46 13.24 -6.70 5.28
C TRP A 46 14.71 -6.35 5.05
N ALA A 47 15.27 -6.79 3.92
CA ALA A 47 16.66 -6.51 3.56
C ALA A 47 16.92 -5.01 3.44
N TYR A 48 16.06 -4.28 2.74
CA TYR A 48 16.16 -2.83 2.61
C TYR A 48 16.05 -2.14 3.97
N ALA A 49 15.09 -2.55 4.80
CA ALA A 49 14.92 -1.97 6.12
C ALA A 49 16.17 -2.16 6.99
N GLY A 50 16.74 -3.38 7.01
CA GLY A 50 17.97 -3.68 7.74
C GLY A 50 19.18 -2.87 7.23
N GLN A 51 19.34 -2.74 5.92
CA GLN A 51 20.44 -1.98 5.31
C GLN A 51 20.36 -0.47 5.60
N ASN A 52 19.16 0.07 5.78
CA ASN A 52 18.93 1.50 6.00
C ASN A 52 18.66 1.85 7.48
N GLY A 53 18.84 0.91 8.41
CA GLY A 53 18.61 1.13 9.84
C GLY A 53 17.14 1.41 10.19
N ILE A 54 16.20 0.95 9.37
CA ILE A 54 14.76 1.09 9.58
C ILE A 54 14.27 -0.11 10.40
N ALA A 55 13.68 0.15 11.57
CA ALA A 55 13.03 -0.87 12.37
C ALA A 55 11.67 -1.24 11.74
N LEU A 56 11.64 -2.31 10.94
CA LEU A 56 10.42 -2.84 10.34
C LEU A 56 9.70 -3.74 11.34
N ASP A 57 8.46 -3.42 11.72
CA ASP A 57 7.71 -4.17 12.73
C ASP A 57 7.11 -5.46 12.18
N ARG A 58 6.61 -5.41 10.95
CA ARG A 58 5.97 -6.54 10.25
C ARG A 58 5.84 -6.27 8.77
N VAL A 59 5.59 -7.33 7.99
CA VAL A 59 5.16 -7.23 6.59
C VAL A 59 3.74 -7.77 6.44
N VAL A 60 2.90 -7.02 5.72
CA VAL A 60 1.54 -7.40 5.36
C VAL A 60 1.51 -7.76 3.87
N SER A 61 1.23 -9.03 3.57
CA SER A 61 1.16 -9.53 2.19
C SER A 61 -0.28 -9.72 1.72
N GLU A 62 -0.63 -9.29 0.50
CA GLU A 62 -1.98 -9.36 -0.04
C GLU A 62 -2.01 -9.80 -1.51
N VAL A 63 -3.01 -10.62 -1.87
CA VAL A 63 -3.28 -10.98 -3.27
C VAL A 63 -4.51 -10.20 -3.73
N ALA A 64 -4.31 -9.17 -4.53
CA ALA A 64 -5.35 -8.34 -5.12
C ALA A 64 -4.78 -7.38 -6.18
N SER A 65 -5.59 -7.07 -7.20
CA SER A 65 -5.30 -6.04 -8.20
C SER A 65 -4.95 -4.70 -7.53
N GLY A 66 -3.98 -3.98 -8.12
CA GLY A 66 -3.59 -2.64 -7.69
C GLY A 66 -4.71 -1.60 -7.86
N LEU A 67 -5.73 -1.91 -8.67
CA LEU A 67 -6.92 -1.10 -8.89
C LEU A 67 -8.02 -1.32 -7.84
N ASN A 68 -7.92 -2.36 -7.01
CA ASN A 68 -8.93 -2.67 -6.01
C ASN A 68 -8.76 -1.80 -4.76
N ASP A 69 -9.60 -0.78 -4.59
CA ASP A 69 -9.62 0.10 -3.42
C ASP A 69 -10.23 -0.55 -2.15
N ARG A 70 -10.85 -1.73 -2.29
CA ARG A 70 -11.51 -2.47 -1.19
C ARG A 70 -10.64 -3.56 -0.56
N ARG A 71 -9.35 -3.57 -0.86
CA ARG A 71 -8.36 -4.50 -0.31
C ARG A 71 -8.39 -4.54 1.23
N PRO A 72 -8.83 -5.65 1.86
CA PRO A 72 -9.09 -5.68 3.29
C PRO A 72 -7.83 -5.48 4.14
N LYS A 73 -6.67 -5.99 3.70
CA LYS A 73 -5.43 -5.84 4.48
C LYS A 73 -4.87 -4.43 4.35
N LEU A 74 -4.82 -3.86 3.15
CA LEU A 74 -4.43 -2.46 2.96
C LEU A 74 -5.36 -1.50 3.72
N ARG A 75 -6.68 -1.71 3.67
CA ARG A 75 -7.64 -0.85 4.40
C ARG A 75 -7.44 -0.93 5.92
N ARG A 76 -7.21 -2.13 6.47
CA ARG A 76 -6.88 -2.29 7.89
C ARG A 76 -5.56 -1.61 8.24
N LEU A 77 -4.55 -1.71 7.37
CA LEU A 77 -3.25 -1.07 7.54
C LEU A 77 -3.39 0.45 7.58
N LEU A 78 -4.10 1.04 6.62
CA LEU A 78 -4.29 2.49 6.54
C LEU A 78 -5.16 3.05 7.67
N ALA A 79 -6.10 2.25 8.19
CA ALA A 79 -6.97 2.62 9.30
C ALA A 79 -6.34 2.47 10.69
N ASP A 80 -5.19 1.78 10.81
CA ASP A 80 -4.49 1.60 12.07
C ASP A 80 -3.72 2.89 12.43
N PRO A 81 -4.11 3.63 13.48
CA PRO A 81 -3.44 4.88 13.85
C PRO A 81 -2.03 4.66 14.38
N LYS A 82 -1.66 3.42 14.72
CA LYS A 82 -0.30 3.08 15.16
C LYS A 82 0.67 2.98 13.99
N VAL A 83 0.17 2.83 12.76
CA VAL A 83 1.03 2.73 11.56
C VAL A 83 1.41 4.13 11.10
N GLY A 84 2.68 4.47 11.27
CA GLY A 84 3.24 5.75 10.81
C GLY A 84 3.92 5.60 9.45
N THR A 85 4.74 4.58 9.27
CA THR A 85 5.46 4.39 8.02
C THR A 85 4.95 3.15 7.29
N ILE A 86 4.66 3.29 6.00
CA ILE A 86 4.42 2.14 5.12
C ILE A 86 5.60 2.03 4.17
N LEU A 87 6.26 0.87 4.16
CA LEU A 87 7.35 0.56 3.24
C LEU A 87 6.82 -0.34 2.11
N VAL A 88 6.99 0.08 0.87
CA VAL A 88 6.66 -0.71 -0.32
C VAL A 88 7.87 -0.82 -1.23
N GLU A 89 7.91 -1.89 -2.01
CA GLU A 89 8.97 -2.09 -2.99
C GLU A 89 8.88 -1.03 -4.11
N HIS A 90 7.70 -0.93 -4.70
CA HIS A 90 7.37 0.03 -5.76
C HIS A 90 6.01 0.69 -5.48
N ARG A 91 5.73 1.84 -6.10
CA ARG A 91 4.46 2.57 -5.93
C ARG A 91 3.24 1.75 -6.34
N ASP A 92 3.33 1.04 -7.45
CA ASP A 92 2.27 0.18 -7.99
C ASP A 92 1.95 -1.04 -7.11
N ARG A 93 2.87 -1.43 -6.22
CA ARG A 93 2.61 -2.42 -5.16
C ARG A 93 1.65 -1.87 -4.13
N LEU A 94 1.64 -0.57 -3.87
CA LEU A 94 0.63 0.06 -3.02
C LEU A 94 -0.70 0.22 -3.78
N ALA A 95 -0.72 0.86 -4.93
CA ALA A 95 -1.91 1.05 -5.75
C ALA A 95 -1.53 1.49 -7.17
N ARG A 96 -2.36 1.17 -8.17
CA ARG A 96 -2.13 1.66 -9.54
C ARG A 96 -2.36 3.17 -9.67
N PHE A 97 -3.31 3.70 -8.91
CA PHE A 97 -3.61 5.14 -8.86
C PHE A 97 -3.81 5.58 -7.40
N GLY A 98 -3.69 6.88 -7.15
CA GLY A 98 -3.99 7.46 -5.84
C GLY A 98 -2.91 7.27 -4.78
N VAL A 99 -1.72 6.77 -5.15
CA VAL A 99 -0.57 6.63 -4.23
C VAL A 99 -0.21 7.95 -3.57
N GLY A 100 -0.16 9.05 -4.33
CA GLY A 100 0.11 10.38 -3.78
C GLY A 100 -0.94 10.87 -2.78
N MET A 101 -2.20 10.46 -2.94
CA MET A 101 -3.25 10.76 -1.96
C MET A 101 -3.03 9.98 -0.66
N VAL A 102 -2.66 8.70 -0.76
CA VAL A 102 -2.33 7.86 0.40
C VAL A 102 -1.11 8.42 1.14
N ASP A 103 -0.07 8.83 0.41
CA ASP A 103 1.13 9.46 0.99
C ASP A 103 0.78 10.78 1.71
N ALA A 104 0.03 11.67 1.07
CA ALA A 104 -0.43 12.90 1.72
C ALA A 104 -1.26 12.63 2.99
N MET A 105 -2.12 11.61 2.99
CA MET A 105 -2.89 11.18 4.17
C MET A 105 -2.02 10.56 5.27
N LEU A 106 -0.90 9.90 4.92
CA LEU A 106 0.09 9.44 5.89
C LEU A 106 0.86 10.62 6.49
N GLN A 107 1.30 11.56 5.67
CA GLN A 107 2.01 12.77 6.12
C GLN A 107 1.16 13.63 7.05
N ALA A 108 -0.13 13.78 6.76
CA ALA A 108 -1.07 14.53 7.60
C ALA A 108 -1.20 13.99 9.04
N ARG A 109 -0.88 12.71 9.28
CA ARG A 109 -0.87 12.08 10.62
C ARG A 109 0.53 11.88 11.20
N GLY A 110 1.55 12.54 10.64
CA GLY A 110 2.95 12.38 11.06
C GLY A 110 3.61 11.08 10.58
N GLY A 111 2.99 10.40 9.62
CA GLY A 111 3.51 9.22 8.94
C GLY A 111 4.18 9.54 7.60
N ARG A 112 4.62 8.50 6.88
CA ARG A 112 5.17 8.64 5.52
C ARG A 112 5.05 7.34 4.72
N LEU A 113 5.02 7.45 3.41
CA LEU A 113 5.25 6.33 2.51
C LEU A 113 6.74 6.26 2.14
N LEU A 114 7.36 5.09 2.31
CA LEU A 114 8.70 4.80 1.82
C LEU A 114 8.60 3.83 0.64
N VAL A 115 9.29 4.16 -0.45
CA VAL A 115 9.34 3.36 -1.67
C VAL A 115 10.80 3.00 -1.92
N ILE A 116 11.10 1.71 -2.13
CA ILE A 116 12.48 1.23 -2.35
C ILE A 116 12.95 1.63 -3.76
N GLU A 117 12.14 1.34 -4.76
CA GLU A 117 12.41 1.62 -6.17
C GLU A 117 11.25 2.44 -6.75
N ASP A 118 11.57 3.62 -7.29
CA ASP A 118 10.55 4.51 -7.86
C ASP A 118 10.08 4.09 -9.26
N ASN A 119 10.72 3.06 -9.84
CA ASN A 119 10.31 2.49 -11.12
C ASN A 119 9.04 1.64 -10.93
N GLU A 120 8.08 1.76 -11.85
CA GLU A 120 6.94 0.85 -11.91
C GLU A 120 7.34 -0.48 -12.56
N VAL A 121 6.72 -1.57 -12.11
CA VAL A 121 6.90 -2.89 -12.73
C VAL A 121 5.74 -3.14 -13.69
N ASP A 122 6.06 -3.45 -14.94
CA ASP A 122 5.06 -3.62 -16.02
C ASP A 122 4.28 -4.94 -15.96
N ASP A 123 4.68 -5.89 -15.09
CA ASP A 123 4.09 -7.23 -14.97
C ASP A 123 2.56 -7.24 -14.81
N ASP A 124 2.01 -6.19 -14.20
CA ASP A 124 0.59 -6.05 -13.92
C ASP A 124 -0.14 -5.10 -14.89
N LEU A 125 0.58 -4.36 -15.74
CA LEU A 125 0.04 -3.23 -16.52
C LEU A 125 -1.03 -3.66 -17.52
N VAL A 126 -0.78 -4.72 -18.30
CA VAL A 126 -1.74 -5.22 -19.30
C VAL A 126 -3.04 -5.69 -18.64
N ARG A 127 -2.94 -6.36 -17.49
CA ARG A 127 -4.12 -6.80 -16.74
C ARG A 127 -4.88 -5.61 -16.18
N ASP A 128 -4.19 -4.66 -15.56
CA ASP A 128 -4.81 -3.47 -14.99
C ASP A 128 -5.52 -2.65 -16.08
N MET A 129 -4.89 -2.48 -17.24
CA MET A 129 -5.51 -1.86 -18.41
C MET A 129 -6.73 -2.63 -18.90
N THR A 130 -6.68 -3.96 -18.91
CA THR A 130 -7.82 -4.81 -19.28
C THR A 130 -8.98 -4.61 -18.30
N GLU A 131 -8.72 -4.54 -17.01
CA GLU A 131 -9.73 -4.30 -15.96
C GLU A 131 -10.39 -2.93 -16.14
N ILE A 132 -9.58 -1.87 -16.31
CA ILE A 132 -10.05 -0.49 -16.54
C ILE A 132 -10.95 -0.42 -17.77
N LEU A 133 -10.45 -0.92 -18.92
CA LEU A 133 -11.20 -0.91 -20.17
C LEU A 133 -12.46 -1.76 -20.09
N THR A 134 -12.42 -2.89 -19.37
CA THR A 134 -13.61 -3.71 -19.13
C THR A 134 -14.66 -2.95 -18.34
N CYS A 135 -14.26 -2.21 -17.29
CA CYS A 135 -15.17 -1.35 -16.53
C CYS A 135 -15.81 -0.27 -17.40
N PHE A 136 -15.03 0.40 -18.25
CA PHE A 136 -15.56 1.39 -19.20
C PHE A 136 -16.49 0.75 -20.23
N CYS A 137 -16.10 -0.36 -20.86
CA CYS A 137 -16.92 -1.05 -21.83
C CYS A 137 -18.23 -1.57 -21.23
N ALA A 138 -18.21 -2.03 -19.97
CA ALA A 138 -19.41 -2.50 -19.28
C ALA A 138 -20.42 -1.36 -19.06
N ARG A 139 -19.94 -0.14 -18.78
CA ARG A 139 -20.76 1.07 -18.63
C ARG A 139 -21.27 1.58 -19.98
N LEU A 140 -20.43 1.59 -21.02
CA LEU A 140 -20.77 2.12 -22.34
C LEU A 140 -21.62 1.17 -23.19
N TYR A 141 -21.36 -0.14 -23.11
CA TYR A 141 -21.87 -1.13 -24.06
C TYR A 141 -22.57 -2.33 -23.41
N GLY A 142 -22.70 -2.32 -22.09
CA GLY A 142 -23.26 -3.41 -21.31
C GLY A 142 -22.28 -4.56 -21.05
N ARG A 143 -22.56 -5.32 -19.98
CA ARG A 143 -21.63 -6.32 -19.41
C ARG A 143 -21.29 -7.48 -20.36
N ARG A 144 -22.22 -7.89 -21.23
CA ARG A 144 -22.07 -9.10 -22.06
C ARG A 144 -20.90 -9.02 -23.04
N SER A 145 -20.60 -7.83 -23.55
CA SER A 145 -19.54 -7.64 -24.56
C SER A 145 -18.28 -6.98 -24.01
N ALA A 146 -18.30 -6.54 -22.75
CA ALA A 146 -17.30 -5.64 -22.19
C ALA A 146 -15.88 -6.21 -22.20
N ALA A 147 -15.70 -7.44 -21.69
CA ALA A 147 -14.38 -8.08 -21.62
C ALA A 147 -13.79 -8.33 -23.02
N ASN A 148 -14.62 -8.78 -23.97
CA ASN A 148 -14.16 -9.03 -25.34
C ASN A 148 -13.79 -7.74 -26.06
N ARG A 149 -14.53 -6.65 -25.84
CA ARG A 149 -14.20 -5.34 -26.42
C ARG A 149 -12.93 -4.76 -25.81
N ALA A 150 -12.74 -4.87 -24.50
CA ALA A 150 -11.52 -4.43 -23.83
C ALA A 150 -10.27 -5.15 -24.36
N ARG A 151 -10.33 -6.48 -24.51
CA ARG A 151 -9.22 -7.26 -25.08
C ARG A 151 -8.90 -6.88 -26.53
N ARG A 152 -9.92 -6.67 -27.36
CA ARG A 152 -9.72 -6.22 -28.76
C ARG A 152 -9.09 -4.83 -28.83
N ALA A 153 -9.50 -3.91 -27.97
CA ALA A 153 -8.91 -2.58 -27.92
C ALA A 153 -7.42 -2.66 -27.53
N LEU A 154 -7.06 -3.54 -26.60
CA LEU A 154 -5.67 -3.73 -26.19
C LEU A 154 -4.82 -4.42 -27.25
N SER A 155 -5.34 -5.40 -27.97
CA SER A 155 -4.58 -6.07 -29.03
C SER A 155 -4.17 -5.11 -30.15
N ILE A 156 -5.02 -4.12 -30.46
CA ILE A 156 -4.70 -3.08 -31.45
C ILE A 156 -3.60 -2.14 -30.94
N ALA A 157 -3.54 -1.87 -29.64
CA ALA A 157 -2.56 -0.97 -29.04
C ALA A 157 -1.16 -1.61 -28.84
N GLN A 158 -1.05 -2.92 -29.05
CA GLN A 158 0.19 -3.70 -28.94
C GLN A 158 0.81 -4.03 -30.31
N GLU A 159 0.13 -3.68 -31.40
CA GLU A 159 0.65 -3.69 -32.79
C GLU A 159 1.27 -2.35 -33.14
#